data_AF-A0A2W7MZ35-F1
#
_entry.id   AF-A0A2W7MZ35-F1
#
_cell.length_a   1.000
_cell.length_b   1.000
_cell.length_c   1.000
_cell.angle_alpha   90.00
_cell.angle_beta   90.00
_cell.angle_gamma   90.00
#
_symmetry.space_group_name_H-M   'P 1'
#
loop_
_entity.id
_entity.type
_entity.pdbx_description
1 polymer ?
#
loop_
_entity_poly.entity_id
_entity_poly.type
_entity_poly.pdbx_seq_one_letter_code
_entity_poly.pdbx_strand_id
1 'polypeptide(L)'
;MKRLILRICSIVIILILASCGTTNSNTTNGSDPQSQEVKSITTKLELKENGNATFTIKNETDEATTLTYPSGQEVEYQLIDKDKNNVFTYSGNKVFILMLSEKVLQPNEETVIPIELKTELTSVPAGSYTLVAWSTAEELSEQKQQIAYEWVGHETKIESEVPSDTTERLVVYKGDANAEFIEPYEVTFDFSEDLFHQIFEGIMVLEVGLIDYRIENNNTELTLNMNGLDNVQGSAGENIFIGTIVHSYFENFPDLEKIYFEEEGKSPVELAHIVVTEPFTRNQNYTNKK
;
A
#
# COMPACT_ATOMS: atom_id res chain seq x y z
N MET A 1 -11.05 -70.17 7.78
CA MET A 1 -11.38 -68.81 7.29
C MET A 1 -10.25 -67.86 7.62
N LYS A 2 -9.62 -67.39 6.54
CA LYS A 2 -8.68 -66.28 6.31
C LYS A 2 -7.85 -65.66 7.47
N ARG A 3 -6.57 -66.06 7.44
CA ARG A 3 -5.30 -65.27 7.52
C ARG A 3 -5.01 -64.54 8.84
N LEU A 4 -4.12 -64.98 9.75
CA LEU A 4 -2.79 -65.63 9.68
C LEU A 4 -1.66 -64.76 9.09
N ILE A 5 -0.87 -64.17 10.01
CA ILE A 5 0.61 -64.12 10.10
C ILE A 5 1.39 -63.59 8.89
N LEU A 6 2.25 -62.57 9.10
CA LEU A 6 3.70 -62.71 8.92
C LEU A 6 4.47 -61.50 9.48
N ARG A 7 5.02 -61.68 10.69
CA ARG A 7 6.28 -61.02 11.07
C ARG A 7 7.43 -61.96 10.69
N ILE A 8 8.61 -61.34 10.55
CA ILE A 8 9.97 -61.90 10.49
C ILE A 8 10.55 -61.96 9.07
N CYS A 9 11.49 -61.06 8.77
CA CYS A 9 12.89 -61.41 8.52
C CYS A 9 13.74 -60.14 8.33
N SER A 10 14.70 -59.95 9.24
CA SER A 10 15.90 -59.12 9.02
C SER A 10 16.72 -59.63 7.84
N ILE A 11 17.28 -58.72 7.04
CA ILE A 11 18.57 -58.78 6.29
C ILE A 11 18.66 -57.38 5.61
N VAL A 12 19.39 -56.43 6.18
CA VAL A 12 20.78 -56.05 5.81
C VAL A 12 20.99 -56.01 4.30
N ILE A 13 20.91 -54.82 3.70
CA ILE A 13 21.85 -54.38 2.65
C ILE A 13 22.18 -52.91 2.91
N ILE A 14 23.34 -52.72 3.54
CA ILE A 14 24.17 -51.53 3.38
C ILE A 14 24.85 -51.68 2.02
N LEU A 15 24.68 -50.70 1.13
CA LEU A 15 25.62 -50.46 0.04
C LEU A 15 25.85 -48.95 -0.07
N ILE A 16 26.95 -48.56 0.55
CA ILE A 16 27.67 -47.30 0.36
C ILE A 16 28.42 -47.45 -0.95
N LEU A 17 28.30 -46.52 -1.88
CA LEU A 17 29.42 -46.14 -2.75
C LEU A 17 29.37 -44.63 -2.97
N ALA A 18 30.14 -43.92 -2.14
CA ALA A 18 30.82 -42.73 -2.59
C ALA A 18 31.72 -43.14 -3.76
N SER A 19 31.57 -42.48 -4.90
CA SER A 19 32.53 -42.51 -5.99
C SER A 19 32.92 -41.08 -6.32
N CYS A 20 33.83 -40.53 -5.53
CA CYS A 20 34.77 -39.54 -6.06
C CYS A 20 35.78 -40.32 -6.92
N GLY A 21 35.72 -40.12 -8.24
CA GLY A 21 36.70 -40.61 -9.19
C GLY A 21 37.29 -39.45 -9.96
N THR A 22 38.51 -39.09 -9.59
CA THR A 22 39.35 -38.04 -10.20
C THR A 22 39.74 -38.38 -11.65
N THR A 23 39.66 -37.35 -12.49
CA THR A 23 40.46 -36.97 -13.67
C THR A 23 41.00 -38.06 -14.61
N ASN A 24 40.55 -38.02 -15.88
CA ASN A 24 41.47 -38.07 -17.01
C ASN A 24 40.88 -37.34 -18.23
N SER A 25 41.68 -36.44 -18.78
CA SER A 25 41.44 -35.68 -20.00
C SER A 25 41.34 -36.57 -21.23
N ASN A 26 40.29 -36.37 -22.03
CA ASN A 26 40.35 -36.55 -23.48
C ASN A 26 39.33 -35.60 -24.14
N THR A 27 39.88 -34.64 -24.87
CA THR A 27 39.21 -33.73 -25.79
C THR A 27 38.35 -34.48 -26.81
N THR A 28 37.05 -34.19 -26.82
CA THR A 28 36.20 -34.31 -28.01
C THR A 28 35.25 -33.12 -28.02
N ASN A 29 35.26 -32.36 -29.13
CA ASN A 29 34.37 -31.23 -29.38
C ASN A 29 32.91 -31.62 -29.15
N GLY A 30 32.30 -31.06 -28.10
CA GLY A 30 30.88 -31.16 -27.81
C GLY A 30 30.38 -29.77 -27.50
N SER A 31 29.56 -29.24 -28.40
CA SER A 31 28.82 -28.00 -28.25
C SER A 31 28.19 -27.95 -26.85
N ASP A 32 28.46 -26.86 -26.15
CA ASP A 32 27.76 -26.48 -24.92
C ASP A 32 26.25 -26.64 -25.18
N PRO A 33 25.48 -27.38 -24.37
CA PRO A 33 24.04 -27.33 -24.46
C PRO A 33 23.64 -25.94 -24.01
N GLN A 34 23.57 -25.03 -24.99
CA GLN A 34 22.97 -23.73 -24.85
C GLN A 34 21.60 -23.95 -24.24
N SER A 35 21.48 -23.63 -22.95
CA SER A 35 20.23 -23.58 -22.21
C SER A 35 19.22 -22.86 -23.09
N GLN A 36 18.26 -23.59 -23.66
CA GLN A 36 17.15 -22.96 -24.35
C GLN A 36 16.43 -22.13 -23.28
N GLU A 37 16.47 -20.81 -23.41
CA GLU A 37 15.59 -19.92 -22.64
C GLU A 37 14.16 -20.39 -22.86
N VAL A 38 13.54 -20.92 -21.81
CA VAL A 38 12.11 -21.21 -21.82
C VAL A 38 11.42 -19.85 -21.79
N LYS A 39 10.93 -19.40 -22.94
CA LYS A 39 10.13 -18.18 -23.04
C LYS A 39 8.87 -18.34 -22.19
N SER A 40 8.74 -17.53 -21.16
CA SER A 40 7.57 -17.45 -20.29
C SER A 40 7.29 -15.99 -19.94
N ILE A 41 6.21 -15.72 -19.23
CA ILE A 41 6.13 -14.46 -18.49
C ILE A 41 7.15 -14.53 -17.36
N THR A 42 7.91 -13.46 -17.18
CA THR A 42 8.89 -13.31 -16.12
C THR A 42 8.54 -12.12 -15.23
N THR A 43 8.97 -12.22 -13.97
CA THR A 43 8.81 -11.16 -12.98
C THR A 43 10.17 -10.79 -12.41
N LYS A 44 10.34 -9.52 -12.08
CA LYS A 44 11.60 -9.00 -11.54
C LYS A 44 11.32 -7.96 -10.46
N LEU A 45 12.03 -8.04 -9.34
CA LEU A 45 11.99 -7.07 -8.27
C LEU A 45 13.35 -6.37 -8.16
N GLU A 46 13.36 -5.05 -8.18
CA GLU A 46 14.59 -4.25 -8.12
C GLU A 46 14.46 -3.11 -7.12
N LEU A 47 15.47 -2.95 -6.27
CA LEU A 47 15.62 -1.74 -5.46
C LEU A 47 16.14 -0.59 -6.30
N LYS A 48 15.57 0.59 -6.06
CA LYS A 48 16.04 1.86 -6.59
C LYS A 48 16.99 2.51 -5.58
N GLU A 49 17.85 3.39 -6.08
CA GLU A 49 18.80 4.16 -5.25
C GLU A 49 18.10 4.99 -4.15
N ASN A 50 16.85 5.38 -4.38
CA ASN A 50 16.06 6.15 -3.42
C ASN A 50 15.45 5.30 -2.28
N GLY A 51 15.67 3.98 -2.26
CA GLY A 51 15.15 3.06 -1.24
C GLY A 51 13.74 2.51 -1.50
N ASN A 52 13.06 2.93 -2.56
CA ASN A 52 11.84 2.30 -3.06
C ASN A 52 12.20 1.13 -4.00
N ALA A 53 11.20 0.37 -4.45
CA ALA A 53 11.40 -0.74 -5.37
C ALA A 53 10.51 -0.63 -6.60
N THR A 54 10.83 -1.43 -7.62
CA THR A 54 9.94 -1.66 -8.77
C THR A 54 9.74 -3.15 -8.97
N PHE A 55 8.50 -3.54 -9.25
CA PHE A 55 8.13 -4.88 -9.67
C PHE A 55 7.77 -4.86 -11.16
N THR A 56 8.54 -5.58 -11.97
CA THR A 56 8.35 -5.65 -13.43
C THR A 56 7.74 -6.99 -13.79
N ILE A 57 6.73 -6.96 -14.65
CA ILE A 57 6.15 -8.13 -15.31
C ILE A 57 6.43 -8.00 -16.80
N LYS A 58 7.03 -9.01 -17.41
CA LYS A 58 7.38 -9.00 -18.84
C LYS A 58 6.89 -10.26 -19.53
N ASN A 59 6.21 -10.09 -20.65
CA ASN A 59 5.83 -11.20 -21.50
C ASN A 59 7.00 -11.54 -22.45
N GLU A 60 7.83 -12.53 -22.12
CA GLU A 60 8.93 -12.96 -23.00
C GLU A 60 8.51 -13.99 -24.05
N THR A 61 7.21 -14.29 -24.13
CA THR A 61 6.66 -15.20 -25.13
C THR A 61 6.44 -14.50 -26.47
N ASP A 62 6.21 -15.31 -27.51
CA ASP A 62 5.90 -14.81 -28.86
C ASP A 62 4.38 -14.58 -29.06
N GLU A 63 3.56 -14.80 -28.02
CA GLU A 63 2.10 -14.67 -28.06
C GLU A 63 1.60 -13.66 -27.03
N ALA A 64 0.45 -13.03 -27.28
CA ALA A 64 -0.17 -12.18 -26.28
C ALA A 64 -0.68 -13.03 -25.11
N THR A 65 -0.50 -12.55 -23.88
CA THR A 65 -0.98 -13.24 -22.67
C THR A 65 -1.88 -12.31 -21.87
N THR A 66 -2.99 -12.85 -21.36
CA THR A 66 -3.90 -12.14 -20.45
C THR A 66 -3.51 -12.43 -19.01
N LEU A 67 -3.43 -11.38 -18.19
CA LEU A 67 -3.31 -11.45 -16.74
C LEU A 67 -4.65 -11.11 -16.10
N THR A 68 -5.09 -11.94 -15.17
CA THR A 68 -6.39 -11.84 -14.52
C THR A 68 -6.22 -11.42 -13.06
N TYR A 69 -6.69 -10.22 -12.71
CA TYR A 69 -6.60 -9.67 -11.36
C TYR A 69 -7.95 -9.77 -10.64
N PRO A 70 -8.02 -10.39 -9.46
CA PRO A 70 -9.27 -10.59 -8.73
C PRO A 70 -9.79 -9.30 -8.04
N SER A 71 -8.98 -8.24 -8.00
CA SER A 71 -9.31 -6.93 -7.43
C SER A 71 -8.49 -5.84 -8.12
N GLY A 72 -8.68 -4.58 -7.69
CA GLY A 72 -7.84 -3.45 -8.12
C GLY A 72 -6.37 -3.49 -7.65
N GLN A 73 -5.97 -4.48 -6.85
CA GLN A 73 -4.58 -4.69 -6.46
C GLN A 73 -3.83 -5.42 -7.58
N GLU A 74 -2.70 -4.88 -8.06
CA GLU A 74 -1.85 -5.53 -9.08
C GLU A 74 -0.63 -6.28 -8.48
N VAL A 75 -0.13 -5.83 -7.31
CA VAL A 75 1.04 -6.38 -6.61
C VAL A 75 0.75 -6.47 -5.12
N GLU A 76 1.26 -7.54 -4.51
CA GLU A 76 1.33 -7.74 -3.07
C GLU A 76 2.80 -7.84 -2.66
N TYR A 77 3.12 -7.35 -1.46
CA TYR A 77 4.46 -7.50 -0.94
C TYR A 77 4.49 -7.53 0.59
N GLN A 78 5.54 -8.16 1.11
CA GLN A 78 5.75 -8.40 2.53
C GLN A 78 7.19 -8.11 2.93
N LEU A 79 7.39 -7.68 4.17
CA LEU A 79 8.72 -7.68 4.79
C LEU A 79 8.82 -8.83 5.78
N ILE A 80 9.86 -9.64 5.58
CA ILE A 80 10.21 -10.74 6.46
C ILE A 80 11.47 -10.37 7.23
N ASP A 81 11.42 -10.45 8.56
CA ASP A 81 12.58 -10.18 9.42
C ASP A 81 13.59 -11.35 9.43
N LYS A 82 14.73 -11.17 10.09
CA LYS A 82 15.77 -12.20 10.27
C LYS A 82 15.28 -13.48 10.97
N ASP A 83 14.24 -13.36 11.79
CA ASP A 83 13.64 -14.45 12.55
C ASP A 83 12.51 -15.15 11.76
N LYS A 84 12.33 -14.75 10.49
CA LYS A 84 11.32 -15.22 9.52
C LYS A 84 9.89 -14.84 9.87
N ASN A 85 9.70 -13.82 10.70
CA ASN A 85 8.37 -13.26 10.94
C ASN A 85 8.00 -12.31 9.81
N ASN A 86 6.75 -12.40 9.36
CA ASN A 86 6.15 -11.37 8.53
C ASN A 86 5.81 -10.18 9.44
N VAL A 87 6.50 -9.06 9.23
CA VAL A 87 6.35 -7.83 10.02
C VAL A 87 5.56 -6.75 9.29
N PHE A 88 5.29 -6.95 8.00
CA PHE A 88 4.53 -6.03 7.17
C PHE A 88 3.92 -6.78 5.99
N THR A 89 2.65 -6.50 5.69
CA THR A 89 1.96 -6.95 4.48
C THR A 89 1.23 -5.75 3.90
N TYR A 90 1.43 -5.48 2.60
CA TYR A 90 0.88 -4.27 1.97
C TYR A 90 -0.64 -4.21 2.02
N SER A 91 -1.32 -5.34 1.82
CA SER A 91 -2.78 -5.42 1.98
C SER A 91 -3.27 -5.41 3.44
N GLY A 92 -2.38 -5.47 4.44
CA GLY A 92 -2.74 -5.71 5.84
C GLY A 92 -3.71 -4.68 6.43
N ASN A 93 -3.67 -3.44 5.93
CA ASN A 93 -4.52 -2.32 6.34
C ASN A 93 -5.18 -1.62 5.15
N LYS A 94 -5.28 -2.27 3.98
CA LYS A 94 -5.83 -1.66 2.76
C LYS A 94 -7.06 -2.42 2.27
N VAL A 95 -8.02 -1.67 1.74
CA VAL A 95 -9.16 -2.21 1.01
C VAL A 95 -8.95 -1.98 -0.48
N PHE A 96 -9.27 -3.00 -1.28
CA PHE A 96 -9.17 -2.92 -2.74
C PHE A 96 -10.56 -3.14 -3.34
N ILE A 97 -10.86 -2.42 -4.42
CA ILE A 97 -12.10 -2.61 -5.17
C ILE A 97 -12.14 -4.05 -5.68
N LEU A 98 -13.19 -4.79 -5.32
CA LEU A 98 -13.42 -6.18 -5.76
C LEU A 98 -13.97 -6.21 -7.19
N MET A 99 -13.18 -5.75 -8.15
CA MET A 99 -13.49 -5.81 -9.57
C MET A 99 -12.48 -6.70 -10.27
N LEU A 100 -12.98 -7.79 -10.86
CA LEU A 100 -12.20 -8.64 -11.75
C LEU A 100 -11.75 -7.80 -12.95
N SER A 101 -10.46 -7.76 -13.22
CA SER A 101 -9.90 -7.05 -14.37
C SER A 101 -8.92 -7.91 -15.15
N GLU A 102 -8.89 -7.69 -16.46
CA GLU A 102 -8.00 -8.39 -17.39
C GLU A 102 -7.03 -7.39 -18.01
N LYS A 103 -5.74 -7.74 -18.04
CA LYS A 103 -4.70 -6.97 -18.70
C LYS A 103 -3.99 -7.83 -19.73
N VAL A 104 -4.08 -7.44 -21.01
CA VAL A 104 -3.42 -8.15 -22.10
C VAL A 104 -2.02 -7.58 -22.30
N LEU A 105 -0.99 -8.41 -22.14
CA LEU A 105 0.40 -8.09 -22.44
C LEU A 105 0.78 -8.65 -23.81
N GLN A 106 1.17 -7.78 -24.74
CA GLN A 106 1.69 -8.16 -26.05
C GLN A 106 3.07 -8.83 -25.94
N PRO A 107 3.53 -9.56 -26.98
CA PRO A 107 4.87 -10.12 -27.01
C PRO A 107 5.95 -9.07 -26.73
N ASN A 108 6.86 -9.37 -25.80
CA ASN A 108 7.93 -8.51 -25.31
C ASN A 108 7.48 -7.23 -24.59
N GLU A 109 6.19 -7.06 -24.32
CA GLU A 109 5.68 -5.95 -23.51
C GLU A 109 6.06 -6.12 -22.05
N GLU A 110 6.39 -5.01 -21.39
CA GLU A 110 6.67 -4.94 -19.97
C GLU A 110 5.72 -3.96 -19.27
N THR A 111 5.31 -4.32 -18.06
CA THR A 111 4.67 -3.42 -17.11
C THR A 111 5.62 -3.23 -15.93
N VAL A 112 5.85 -1.98 -15.55
CA VAL A 112 6.67 -1.62 -14.38
C VAL A 112 5.75 -1.02 -13.32
N ILE A 113 5.70 -1.65 -12.15
CA ILE A 113 4.84 -1.26 -11.03
C ILE A 113 5.73 -0.69 -9.92
N PRO A 114 5.58 0.58 -9.54
CA PRO A 114 6.33 1.14 -8.43
C PRO A 114 5.86 0.57 -7.09
N ILE A 115 6.81 0.34 -6.18
CA ILE A 115 6.58 -0.04 -4.79
C ILE A 115 7.17 1.05 -3.90
N GLU A 116 6.30 1.88 -3.33
CA GLU A 116 6.65 3.06 -2.53
C GLU A 116 6.97 2.70 -1.07
N LEU A 117 8.01 1.86 -0.87
CA LEU A 117 8.40 1.33 0.45
C LEU A 117 8.57 2.42 1.51
N LYS A 118 9.14 3.58 1.17
CA LYS A 118 9.33 4.67 2.13
C LYS A 118 8.02 5.17 2.74
N THR A 119 6.98 5.29 1.91
CA THR A 119 5.65 5.76 2.34
C THR A 119 4.91 4.67 3.12
N GLU A 120 5.14 3.41 2.77
CA GLU A 120 4.34 2.28 3.25
C GLU A 120 4.89 1.66 4.54
N LEU A 121 6.18 1.84 4.83
CA LEU A 121 6.88 1.21 5.96
C LEU A 121 7.07 2.15 7.17
N THR A 122 6.23 3.18 7.30
CA THR A 122 6.31 4.20 8.38
C THR A 122 6.29 3.58 9.78
N SER A 123 5.53 2.51 9.99
CA SER A 123 5.43 1.79 11.26
C SER A 123 6.45 0.66 11.43
N VAL A 124 7.27 0.38 10.42
CA VAL A 124 8.27 -0.70 10.46
C VAL A 124 9.59 -0.15 11.02
N PRO A 125 10.13 -0.74 12.10
CA PRO A 125 11.42 -0.32 12.66
C PRO A 125 12.56 -0.43 11.64
N ALA A 126 13.59 0.42 11.78
CA ALA A 126 14.80 0.27 10.99
C ALA A 126 15.44 -1.11 11.20
N GLY A 127 15.93 -1.72 10.12
CA GLY A 127 16.56 -3.04 10.18
C GLY A 127 16.75 -3.69 8.81
N SER A 128 17.33 -4.88 8.86
CA SER A 128 17.55 -5.73 7.69
C SER A 128 16.36 -6.68 7.50
N TYR A 129 15.79 -6.65 6.29
CA TYR A 129 14.61 -7.41 5.92
C TYR A 129 14.82 -8.17 4.61
N THR A 130 13.94 -9.13 4.35
CA THR A 130 13.71 -9.65 3.00
C THR A 130 12.41 -9.05 2.49
N LEU A 131 12.49 -8.26 1.42
CA LEU A 131 11.32 -7.81 0.68
C LEU A 131 10.89 -8.95 -0.25
N VAL A 132 9.65 -9.41 -0.11
CA VAL A 132 9.04 -10.43 -0.96
C VAL A 132 7.87 -9.78 -1.70
N ALA A 133 7.86 -9.82 -3.03
CA ALA A 133 6.79 -9.24 -3.84
C ALA A 133 6.31 -10.23 -4.92
N TRP A 134 5.03 -10.16 -5.26
CA TRP A 134 4.42 -10.94 -6.34
C TRP A 134 3.26 -10.19 -6.98
N SER A 135 2.96 -10.53 -8.24
CA SER A 135 1.74 -10.07 -8.86
C SER A 135 0.55 -10.81 -8.26
N THR A 136 -0.54 -10.09 -8.01
CA THR A 136 -1.83 -10.68 -7.60
C THR A 136 -2.60 -11.30 -8.77
N ALA A 137 -2.08 -11.20 -10.00
CA ALA A 137 -2.64 -11.90 -11.14
C ALA A 137 -2.65 -13.41 -10.89
N GLU A 138 -3.77 -14.08 -11.20
CA GLU A 138 -3.94 -15.52 -10.93
C GLU A 138 -2.82 -16.35 -11.54
N GLU A 139 -2.41 -16.01 -12.75
CA GLU A 139 -1.38 -16.71 -13.54
C GLU A 139 0.04 -16.58 -12.95
N LEU A 140 0.28 -15.56 -12.12
CA LEU A 140 1.61 -15.19 -11.61
C LEU A 140 1.71 -15.21 -10.08
N SER A 141 0.61 -15.48 -9.37
CA SER A 141 0.52 -15.40 -7.90
C SER A 141 1.57 -16.26 -7.15
N GLU A 142 2.02 -17.35 -7.76
CA GLU A 142 3.07 -18.23 -7.21
C GLU A 142 4.50 -17.77 -7.55
N GLN A 143 4.67 -16.82 -8.47
CA GLN A 143 5.98 -16.28 -8.89
C GLN A 143 6.45 -15.15 -7.96
N LYS A 144 6.88 -15.53 -6.76
CA LYS A 144 7.42 -14.57 -5.78
C LYS A 144 8.85 -14.19 -6.10
N GLN A 145 9.12 -12.89 -6.12
CA GLN A 145 10.46 -12.33 -6.16
C GLN A 145 10.88 -11.88 -4.77
N GLN A 146 12.16 -12.05 -4.43
CA GLN A 146 12.67 -11.67 -3.13
C GLN A 146 14.05 -11.05 -3.25
N ILE A 147 14.29 -10.00 -2.47
CA ILE A 147 15.58 -9.31 -2.39
C ILE A 147 15.87 -8.92 -0.94
N ALA A 148 17.15 -8.85 -0.59
CA ALA A 148 17.57 -8.25 0.66
C ALA A 148 17.24 -6.75 0.64
N TYR A 149 16.68 -6.24 1.73
CA TYR A 149 16.28 -4.85 1.86
C TYR A 149 16.74 -4.30 3.21
N GLU A 150 17.58 -3.28 3.17
CA GLU A 150 17.98 -2.54 4.37
C GLU A 150 17.05 -1.34 4.51
N TRP A 151 16.14 -1.42 5.47
CA TRP A 151 15.28 -0.31 5.83
C TRP A 151 15.99 0.54 6.87
N VAL A 152 16.34 1.76 6.49
CA VAL A 152 17.02 2.70 7.40
C VAL A 152 16.09 3.33 8.43
N GLY A 153 14.81 2.90 8.45
CA GLY A 153 13.75 3.64 9.13
C GLY A 153 13.38 4.88 8.33
N HIS A 154 12.42 5.65 8.84
CA HIS A 154 12.18 6.97 8.31
C HIS A 154 13.41 7.86 8.59
N GLU A 155 14.10 8.32 7.54
CA GLU A 155 15.21 9.28 7.67
C GLU A 155 14.69 10.57 8.32
N THR A 156 14.86 10.69 9.63
CA THR A 156 14.86 12.00 10.30
C THR A 156 16.18 12.66 9.92
N LYS A 157 16.16 13.72 9.10
CA LYS A 157 17.35 14.57 8.93
C LYS A 157 17.75 15.12 10.29
N ILE A 158 18.81 14.55 10.88
CA ILE A 158 19.50 15.13 12.02
C ILE A 158 20.50 16.15 11.46
N GLU A 159 20.11 17.43 11.46
CA GLU A 159 21.07 18.51 11.64
C GLU A 159 20.96 18.96 13.10
N SER A 160 22.13 19.01 13.76
CA SER A 160 22.31 19.09 15.21
C SER A 160 21.54 20.22 15.88
N GLU A 161 20.52 19.87 16.68
CA GLU A 161 20.24 20.34 18.05
C GLU A 161 18.87 19.75 18.44
N VAL A 162 18.83 18.89 19.46
CA VAL A 162 17.57 18.35 19.98
C VAL A 162 16.73 19.50 20.54
N PRO A 163 15.49 19.66 20.06
CA PRO A 163 14.38 19.39 20.95
C PRO A 163 13.53 18.25 20.43
N SER A 164 13.24 17.35 21.35
CA SER A 164 12.24 16.29 21.27
C SER A 164 10.87 16.90 20.95
N ASP A 165 10.50 16.95 19.69
CA ASP A 165 9.10 17.12 19.30
C ASP A 165 8.91 16.51 17.89
N THR A 166 8.48 15.25 17.82
CA THR A 166 7.94 14.64 16.58
C THR A 166 6.56 15.16 16.28
N THR A 167 6.23 16.34 16.80
CA THR A 167 4.92 16.92 16.67
C THR A 167 4.95 18.16 15.78
N GLU A 168 3.97 18.27 14.89
CA GLU A 168 3.70 19.52 14.18
C GLU A 168 2.49 20.19 14.76
N ARG A 169 2.66 21.49 14.93
CA ARG A 169 1.58 22.38 15.28
C ARG A 169 0.88 22.79 13.99
N LEU A 170 -0.30 22.24 13.78
CA LEU A 170 -1.19 22.60 12.69
C LEU A 170 -2.22 23.63 13.16
N VAL A 171 -2.64 24.47 12.23
CA VAL A 171 -3.81 25.32 12.40
C VAL A 171 -5.00 24.59 11.82
N VAL A 172 -5.85 24.07 12.70
CA VAL A 172 -7.09 23.39 12.34
C VAL A 172 -8.28 24.25 12.71
N TYR A 173 -9.46 23.91 12.22
CA TYR A 173 -10.69 24.67 12.42
C TYR A 173 -11.70 23.85 13.22
N LYS A 174 -12.54 24.53 13.99
CA LYS A 174 -13.68 23.94 14.69
C LYS A 174 -14.85 24.91 14.68
N GLY A 175 -16.06 24.40 14.88
CA GLY A 175 -17.23 25.23 15.14
C GLY A 175 -17.10 26.02 16.44
N ASP A 176 -17.59 27.25 16.44
CA ASP A 176 -17.74 28.05 17.64
C ASP A 176 -18.89 27.51 18.52
N ALA A 177 -19.01 28.03 19.75
CA ALA A 177 -19.99 27.52 20.72
C ALA A 177 -21.46 27.66 20.26
N ASN A 178 -21.74 28.48 19.25
CA ASN A 178 -23.08 28.70 18.72
C ASN A 178 -23.32 27.96 17.39
N ALA A 179 -22.33 27.22 16.88
CA ALA A 179 -22.35 26.59 15.56
C ALA A 179 -22.69 27.59 14.42
N GLU A 180 -22.24 28.84 14.54
CA GLU A 180 -22.46 29.90 13.56
C GLU A 180 -21.21 30.18 12.73
N PHE A 181 -20.05 30.07 13.35
CA PHE A 181 -18.76 30.33 12.73
C PHE A 181 -17.81 29.16 12.93
N ILE A 182 -16.79 29.08 12.09
CA ILE A 182 -15.59 28.31 12.40
C ILE A 182 -14.48 29.24 12.91
N GLU A 183 -13.69 28.73 13.85
CA GLU A 183 -12.53 29.42 14.40
C GLU A 183 -11.27 28.54 14.29
N PRO A 184 -10.12 29.13 13.92
CA PRO A 184 -8.86 28.42 13.90
C PRO A 184 -8.37 28.17 15.33
N TYR A 185 -7.73 27.02 15.54
CA TYR A 185 -7.02 26.71 16.76
C TYR A 185 -5.78 25.87 16.45
N GLU A 186 -4.76 26.01 17.29
CA GLU A 186 -3.52 25.26 17.13
C GLU A 186 -3.68 23.89 17.80
N VAL A 187 -3.37 22.83 17.05
CA VAL A 187 -3.27 21.46 17.56
C VAL A 187 -1.92 20.89 17.20
N THR A 188 -1.39 20.11 18.12
CA THR A 188 -0.13 19.41 17.99
C THR A 188 -0.40 17.95 17.67
N PHE A 189 0.01 17.49 16.49
CA PHE A 189 -0.13 16.10 16.01
C PHE A 189 1.22 15.42 15.97
N ASP A 190 1.31 14.14 16.33
CA ASP A 190 2.55 13.36 16.30
C ASP A 190 2.72 12.70 14.92
N PHE A 191 3.76 13.04 14.19
CA PHE A 191 4.01 12.52 12.83
C PHE A 191 4.40 11.05 12.78
N SER A 192 4.42 10.34 13.91
CA SER A 192 4.59 8.88 13.90
C SER A 192 3.42 8.13 13.25
N GLU A 193 2.28 8.78 13.02
CA GLU A 193 1.09 8.20 12.38
C GLU A 193 0.65 8.95 11.11
N ASP A 194 -0.37 8.42 10.44
CA ASP A 194 -1.00 8.99 9.25
C ASP A 194 -1.62 10.37 9.54
N LEU A 195 -0.95 11.44 9.08
CA LEU A 195 -1.33 12.82 9.39
C LEU A 195 -2.72 13.19 8.88
N PHE A 196 -3.15 12.68 7.72
CA PHE A 196 -4.50 12.99 7.21
C PHE A 196 -5.54 12.35 8.12
N HIS A 197 -5.34 11.09 8.48
CA HIS A 197 -6.22 10.41 9.42
C HIS A 197 -6.25 11.10 10.80
N GLN A 198 -5.09 11.46 11.33
CA GLN A 198 -4.97 12.19 12.60
C GLN A 198 -5.67 13.55 12.59
N ILE A 199 -5.50 14.34 11.53
CA ILE A 199 -6.20 15.62 11.38
C ILE A 199 -7.71 15.37 11.42
N PHE A 200 -8.20 14.37 10.66
CA PHE A 200 -9.62 14.05 10.64
C PHE A 200 -10.14 13.68 12.03
N GLU A 201 -9.52 12.71 12.70
CA GLU A 201 -9.93 12.27 14.03
C GLU A 201 -9.83 13.40 15.07
N GLY A 202 -8.78 14.22 14.97
CA GLY A 202 -8.55 15.33 15.89
C GLY A 202 -9.55 16.47 15.76
N ILE A 203 -10.10 16.72 14.57
CA ILE A 203 -11.11 17.77 14.35
C ILE A 203 -12.55 17.24 14.47
N MET A 204 -12.75 15.92 14.47
CA MET A 204 -14.09 15.34 14.42
C MET A 204 -14.71 15.22 15.82
N VAL A 205 -15.77 16.00 16.05
CA VAL A 205 -16.54 15.99 17.31
C VAL A 205 -17.83 15.18 17.23
N LEU A 206 -18.20 14.77 16.01
CA LEU A 206 -19.38 13.96 15.74
C LEU A 206 -18.99 12.48 15.67
N GLU A 207 -19.97 11.59 15.78
CA GLU A 207 -19.78 10.15 15.54
C GLU A 207 -19.67 9.87 14.03
N VAL A 208 -18.69 10.46 13.37
CA VAL A 208 -18.35 10.29 11.95
C VAL A 208 -16.93 9.74 11.88
N GLY A 209 -16.74 8.64 11.16
CA GLY A 209 -15.43 8.03 10.96
C GLY A 209 -14.87 8.29 9.57
N LEU A 210 -13.55 8.39 9.47
CA LEU A 210 -12.84 8.29 8.19
C LEU A 210 -12.54 6.82 7.92
N ILE A 211 -13.10 6.25 6.87
CA ILE A 211 -12.82 4.88 6.43
C ILE A 211 -11.45 4.83 5.76
N ASP A 212 -11.25 5.70 4.78
CA ASP A 212 -10.00 5.88 4.04
C ASP A 212 -9.93 7.28 3.42
N TYR A 213 -8.78 7.61 2.83
CA TYR A 213 -8.66 8.78 1.97
C TYR A 213 -7.76 8.45 0.77
N ARG A 214 -7.90 9.24 -0.29
CA ARG A 214 -7.08 9.13 -1.50
C ARG A 214 -6.55 10.50 -1.88
N ILE A 215 -5.27 10.56 -2.23
CA ILE A 215 -4.64 11.74 -2.78
C ILE A 215 -4.34 11.46 -4.25
N GLU A 216 -4.86 12.30 -5.13
CA GLU A 216 -4.82 12.11 -6.57
C GLU A 216 -4.29 13.38 -7.27
N ASN A 217 -4.02 13.25 -8.57
CA ASN A 217 -3.60 14.35 -9.43
C ASN A 217 -2.41 15.17 -8.86
N ASN A 218 -1.28 14.50 -8.57
CA ASN A 218 -0.07 15.13 -8.04
C ASN A 218 -0.29 15.92 -6.73
N ASN A 219 -1.04 15.35 -5.79
CA ASN A 219 -1.36 15.94 -4.49
C ASN A 219 -2.30 17.16 -4.51
N THR A 220 -2.99 17.38 -5.62
CA THR A 220 -3.93 18.52 -5.75
C THR A 220 -5.38 18.14 -5.44
N GLU A 221 -5.72 16.85 -5.39
CA GLU A 221 -7.07 16.36 -5.12
C GLU A 221 -7.06 15.39 -3.94
N LEU A 222 -7.90 15.64 -2.93
CA LEU A 222 -8.07 14.80 -1.75
C LEU A 222 -9.50 14.27 -1.72
N THR A 223 -9.67 12.96 -1.68
CA THR A 223 -10.97 12.32 -1.44
C THR A 223 -11.01 11.76 -0.04
N LEU A 224 -12.03 12.12 0.75
CA LEU A 224 -12.28 11.62 2.10
C LEU A 224 -13.49 10.68 2.07
N ASN A 225 -13.27 9.40 2.34
CA ASN A 225 -14.32 8.38 2.38
C ASN A 225 -14.75 8.13 3.82
N MET A 226 -16.00 8.44 4.15
CA MET A 226 -16.50 8.50 5.52
C MET A 226 -17.65 7.53 5.78
N ASN A 227 -17.92 7.29 7.06
CA ASN A 227 -19.15 6.64 7.53
C ASN A 227 -19.81 7.47 8.65
N GLY A 228 -21.06 7.13 8.98
CA GLY A 228 -21.77 7.76 10.10
C GLY A 228 -22.27 9.18 9.79
N LEU A 229 -22.42 9.56 8.52
CA LEU A 229 -22.85 10.90 8.13
C LEU A 229 -24.30 11.22 8.54
N ASP A 230 -25.11 10.20 8.85
CA ASP A 230 -26.43 10.34 9.50
C ASP A 230 -26.38 11.11 10.85
N ASN A 231 -25.20 11.16 11.49
CA ASN A 231 -24.96 11.90 12.72
C ASN A 231 -24.71 13.40 12.49
N VAL A 232 -24.51 13.82 11.24
CA VAL A 232 -24.38 15.22 10.85
C VAL A 232 -25.78 15.77 10.59
N GLN A 233 -26.35 16.49 11.56
CA GLN A 233 -27.72 16.95 11.50
C GLN A 233 -27.86 18.46 11.66
N GLY A 234 -28.87 19.00 10.98
CA GLY A 234 -29.25 20.41 11.02
C GLY A 234 -28.37 21.26 10.09
N SER A 235 -28.99 22.21 9.40
CA SER A 235 -28.30 23.00 8.37
C SER A 235 -27.08 23.75 8.91
N ALA A 236 -27.11 24.24 10.15
CA ALA A 236 -25.94 24.86 10.77
C ALA A 236 -24.83 23.83 11.06
N GLY A 237 -25.19 22.67 11.63
CA GLY A 237 -24.25 21.59 11.92
C GLY A 237 -23.57 21.04 10.67
N GLU A 238 -24.31 20.88 9.57
CA GLU A 238 -23.78 20.43 8.28
C GLU A 238 -22.76 21.42 7.70
N ASN A 239 -23.06 22.72 7.73
CA ASN A 239 -22.10 23.73 7.28
C ASN A 239 -20.85 23.72 8.17
N ILE A 240 -21.01 23.70 9.50
CA ILE A 240 -19.88 23.63 10.44
C ILE A 240 -19.03 22.37 10.22
N PHE A 241 -19.66 21.21 9.98
CA PHE A 241 -18.98 19.96 9.66
C PHE A 241 -18.12 20.09 8.38
N ILE A 242 -18.73 20.53 7.28
CA ILE A 242 -18.03 20.74 6.00
C ILE A 242 -16.89 21.76 6.18
N GLY A 243 -17.19 22.91 6.80
CA GLY A 243 -16.23 23.99 7.01
C GLY A 243 -15.04 23.57 7.88
N THR A 244 -15.28 22.83 8.95
CA THR A 244 -14.25 22.28 9.84
C THR A 244 -13.25 21.42 9.07
N ILE A 245 -13.75 20.47 8.27
CA ILE A 245 -12.90 19.59 7.46
C ILE A 245 -12.16 20.41 6.40
N VAL A 246 -12.90 21.09 5.52
CA VAL A 246 -12.36 21.72 4.32
C VAL A 246 -11.33 22.79 4.65
N HIS A 247 -11.58 23.61 5.69
CA HIS A 247 -10.61 24.63 6.08
C HIS A 247 -9.38 24.06 6.78
N SER A 248 -9.52 23.00 7.59
CA SER A 248 -8.37 22.33 8.21
C SER A 248 -7.43 21.73 7.16
N TYR A 249 -7.95 21.07 6.13
CA TYR A 249 -7.11 20.50 5.08
C TYR A 249 -6.51 21.59 4.18
N PHE A 250 -7.29 22.56 3.70
CA PHE A 250 -6.72 23.61 2.85
C PHE A 250 -5.68 24.47 3.56
N GLU A 251 -5.81 24.73 4.86
CA GLU A 251 -4.83 25.51 5.62
C GLU A 251 -3.46 24.82 5.68
N ASN A 252 -3.46 23.51 5.88
CA ASN A 252 -2.23 22.74 6.13
C ASN A 252 -1.64 22.09 4.87
N PHE A 253 -2.41 21.97 3.79
CA PHE A 253 -1.95 21.42 2.50
C PHE A 253 -2.05 22.47 1.39
N PRO A 254 -0.98 23.24 1.11
CA PRO A 254 -1.03 24.39 0.19
C PRO A 254 -1.24 23.99 -1.27
N ASP A 255 -0.72 22.83 -1.67
CA ASP A 255 -0.86 22.29 -3.03
C ASP A 255 -2.26 21.70 -3.28
N LEU A 256 -3.04 21.49 -2.22
CA LEU A 256 -4.40 20.97 -2.34
C LEU A 256 -5.32 22.02 -2.95
N GLU A 257 -5.94 21.64 -4.07
CA GLU A 257 -6.88 22.48 -4.82
C GLU A 257 -8.33 22.05 -4.61
N LYS A 258 -8.57 20.74 -4.46
CA LYS A 258 -9.92 20.17 -4.34
C LYS A 258 -10.03 19.12 -3.24
N ILE A 259 -11.19 19.12 -2.57
CA ILE A 259 -11.58 18.09 -1.60
C ILE A 259 -12.90 17.46 -2.03
N TYR A 260 -12.94 16.13 -2.12
CA TYR A 260 -14.12 15.34 -2.43
C TYR A 260 -14.56 14.57 -1.19
N PHE A 261 -15.87 14.46 -0.99
CA PHE A 261 -16.44 13.59 0.03
C PHE A 261 -17.06 12.35 -0.63
N GLU A 262 -16.86 11.21 0.02
CA GLU A 262 -17.54 9.95 -0.27
C GLU A 262 -18.15 9.40 1.02
N GLU A 263 -19.26 8.69 0.90
CA GLU A 263 -19.86 7.90 1.97
C GLU A 263 -19.80 6.42 1.58
N GLU A 264 -19.01 5.64 2.31
CA GLU A 264 -18.79 4.22 2.02
C GLU A 264 -18.47 3.95 0.53
N GLY A 265 -17.60 4.79 -0.05
CA GLY A 265 -17.14 4.74 -1.44
C GLY A 265 -18.16 5.25 -2.47
N LYS A 266 -19.22 5.95 -2.03
CA LYS A 266 -20.25 6.49 -2.92
C LYS A 266 -20.26 8.02 -2.93
N SER A 267 -20.61 8.55 -4.10
CA SER A 267 -20.85 9.97 -4.36
C SER A 267 -22.12 10.10 -5.22
N PRO A 268 -22.95 11.14 -5.07
CA PRO A 268 -22.82 12.26 -4.15
C PRO A 268 -23.05 11.85 -2.69
N VAL A 269 -22.50 12.65 -1.77
CA VAL A 269 -22.78 12.50 -0.34
C VAL A 269 -24.07 13.23 0.01
N GLU A 270 -25.01 12.51 0.62
CA GLU A 270 -26.30 13.05 1.05
C GLU A 270 -26.28 13.31 2.56
N LEU A 271 -26.21 14.58 2.97
CA LEU A 271 -26.51 15.01 4.32
C LEU A 271 -28.00 15.37 4.42
N ALA A 272 -28.52 15.55 5.65
CA ALA A 272 -29.96 15.76 5.85
C ALA A 272 -30.52 17.01 5.14
N HIS A 273 -29.74 18.08 4.94
CA HIS A 273 -30.18 19.29 4.22
C HIS A 273 -29.25 19.70 3.07
N ILE A 274 -28.10 19.05 2.89
CA ILE A 274 -27.10 19.37 1.87
C ILE A 274 -26.77 18.11 1.08
N VAL A 275 -26.81 18.21 -0.25
CA VAL A 275 -26.27 17.17 -1.14
C VAL A 275 -24.95 17.69 -1.71
N VAL A 276 -23.86 16.98 -1.42
CA VAL A 276 -22.52 17.32 -1.88
C VAL A 276 -22.27 16.64 -3.22
N THR A 277 -22.44 17.38 -4.31
CA THR A 277 -22.30 16.87 -5.68
C THR A 277 -21.02 17.30 -6.37
N GLU A 278 -20.35 18.34 -5.86
CA GLU A 278 -19.16 18.94 -6.45
C GLU A 278 -18.03 18.96 -5.42
N PRO A 279 -16.76 18.92 -5.86
CA PRO A 279 -15.64 19.08 -4.96
C PRO A 279 -15.62 20.46 -4.31
N PHE A 280 -15.13 20.48 -3.08
CA PHE A 280 -14.79 21.70 -2.39
C PHE A 280 -13.48 22.28 -2.94
N THR A 281 -13.38 23.60 -3.04
CA THR A 281 -12.23 24.37 -3.51
C THR A 281 -11.93 25.49 -2.53
N ARG A 282 -10.66 25.89 -2.43
CA ARG A 282 -10.17 26.89 -1.46
C ARG A 282 -10.92 28.23 -1.48
N ASN A 283 -11.42 28.64 -2.65
CA ASN A 283 -12.01 29.98 -2.86
C ASN A 283 -13.52 30.03 -2.60
N GLN A 284 -14.16 28.88 -2.39
CA GLN A 284 -15.57 28.83 -2.07
C GLN A 284 -15.77 29.01 -0.55
N ASN A 285 -16.83 29.71 -0.19
CA ASN A 285 -17.12 30.02 1.21
C ASN A 285 -18.14 29.01 1.75
N TYR A 286 -17.70 28.09 2.60
CA TYR A 286 -18.53 27.00 3.13
C TYR A 286 -19.14 27.32 4.49
N THR A 287 -18.52 28.22 5.23
CA THR A 287 -18.94 28.70 6.55
C THR A 287 -18.44 30.11 6.76
N ASN A 288 -19.11 30.87 7.63
CA ASN A 288 -18.58 32.18 8.03
C ASN A 288 -17.34 31.96 8.92
N LYS A 289 -16.22 32.58 8.55
CA LYS A 289 -15.02 32.65 9.40
C LYS A 289 -15.10 33.85 10.34
N LYS A 290 -14.64 33.68 11.57
CA LYS A 290 -14.55 34.76 12.57
C LYS A 290 -13.19 35.45 12.58
#